data_AF-A0A5P2X5T4-F1
#
_entry.id   AF-A0A5P2X5T4-F1
#
_cell.length_a   1.000
_cell.length_b   1.000
_cell.length_c   1.000
_cell.angle_alpha   90.00
_cell.angle_beta   90.00
_cell.angle_gamma   90.00
#
_symmetry.space_group_name_H-M   'P 1'
#
loop_
_entity.id
_entity.type
_entity.pdbx_description
1 polymer ?
#
loop_
_entity_poly.entity_id
_entity_poly.type
_entity_poly.pdbx_seq_one_letter_code
_entity_poly.pdbx_strand_id
1 'polypeptide(L)'
;MTATFRKLAEQVVARHDDHLLDYGPDKQADRVVAALQRLNRIVDLTPAIGTDIDLAGFGKVPAQYASGNDSYFLLSDASEQLGWFHPRACKWAEKRFAWAVQEQRRIDEERGDGRLGWECLTGHVDLELHLCVDDPQAKPDAGGRRWSDSGDWLISTDRIPDLLASSPWGKEFMDNSMDAFRHAAREIFGDKLKQSPVIGPDGQPTGSNAYDLFEPQLPKDEALRRARRGPALDDEEGLS
;
A
#
# COMPACT_ATOMS: atom_id res chain seq x y z
N MET A 1 -25.12 2.31 7.50
CA MET A 1 -23.68 2.01 7.29
C MET A 1 -23.25 0.69 7.90
N THR A 2 -23.66 0.36 9.14
CA THR A 2 -23.36 -0.94 9.78
C THR A 2 -23.71 -2.18 8.94
N ALA A 3 -24.87 -2.20 8.27
CA ALA A 3 -25.26 -3.33 7.41
C ALA A 3 -24.32 -3.50 6.19
N THR A 4 -23.82 -2.40 5.64
CA THR A 4 -22.85 -2.43 4.53
C THR A 4 -21.48 -2.93 4.99
N PHE A 5 -21.03 -2.48 6.16
CA PHE A 5 -19.80 -2.97 6.78
C PHE A 5 -19.88 -4.47 7.08
N ARG A 6 -21.03 -4.93 7.60
CA ARG A 6 -21.29 -6.35 7.88
C ARG A 6 -21.16 -7.20 6.62
N LYS A 7 -21.73 -6.75 5.50
CA LYS A 7 -21.62 -7.43 4.21
C LYS A 7 -20.17 -7.60 3.75
N LEU A 8 -19.37 -6.53 3.78
CA LEU A 8 -17.95 -6.62 3.42
C LEU A 8 -17.20 -7.56 4.36
N ALA A 9 -17.43 -7.43 5.66
CA ALA A 9 -16.76 -8.26 6.65
C ALA A 9 -17.08 -9.76 6.49
N GLU A 10 -18.33 -10.11 6.20
CA GLU A 10 -18.71 -11.50 5.87
C GLU A 10 -18.01 -11.98 4.59
N GLN A 11 -17.91 -11.14 3.56
CA GLN A 11 -17.21 -11.48 2.32
C GLN A 11 -15.72 -11.74 2.54
N VAL A 12 -15.05 -10.87 3.29
CA VAL A 12 -13.62 -11.00 3.63
C VAL A 12 -13.38 -12.25 4.46
N VAL A 13 -14.20 -12.50 5.48
CA VAL A 13 -14.07 -13.69 6.33
C VAL A 13 -14.32 -14.97 5.53
N ALA A 14 -15.37 -15.02 4.72
CA ALA A 14 -15.70 -16.19 3.92
C ALA A 14 -14.60 -16.53 2.90
N ARG A 15 -13.89 -15.53 2.36
CA ARG A 15 -12.73 -15.75 1.49
C ARG A 15 -11.59 -16.50 2.19
N HIS A 16 -11.47 -16.36 3.51
CA HIS A 16 -10.38 -16.90 4.31
C HIS A 16 -10.85 -17.95 5.33
N ASP A 17 -12.01 -18.60 5.11
CA ASP A 17 -12.65 -19.50 6.08
C ASP A 17 -11.72 -20.64 6.55
N ASP A 18 -10.97 -21.23 5.61
CA ASP A 18 -10.01 -22.31 5.89
C ASP A 18 -8.76 -21.88 6.67
N HIS A 19 -8.58 -20.58 6.87
CA HIS A 19 -7.36 -19.98 7.45
C HIS A 19 -7.62 -19.17 8.71
N LEU A 20 -8.86 -19.13 9.23
CA LEU A 20 -9.18 -18.36 10.42
C LEU A 20 -8.42 -18.88 11.65
N LEU A 21 -7.80 -17.95 12.38
CA LEU A 21 -7.06 -18.22 13.62
C LEU A 21 -7.79 -17.63 14.83
N ASP A 22 -7.72 -18.32 15.98
CA ASP A 22 -8.27 -17.95 17.29
C ASP A 22 -9.80 -17.88 17.40
N TYR A 23 -10.50 -17.46 16.35
CA TYR A 23 -11.93 -17.17 16.36
C TYR A 23 -12.62 -17.66 15.09
N GLY A 24 -13.87 -18.12 15.26
CA GLY A 24 -14.74 -18.49 14.15
C GLY A 24 -15.26 -17.28 13.36
N PRO A 25 -15.96 -17.53 12.24
CA PRO A 25 -16.29 -16.52 11.23
C PRO A 25 -17.09 -15.34 11.79
N ASP A 26 -18.13 -15.57 12.59
CA ASP A 26 -18.96 -14.50 13.14
C ASP A 26 -18.16 -13.49 13.96
N LYS A 27 -17.28 -13.99 14.85
CA LYS A 27 -16.46 -13.14 15.72
C LYS A 27 -15.38 -12.39 14.94
N GLN A 28 -14.77 -13.03 13.95
CA GLN A 28 -13.85 -12.34 13.03
C GLN A 28 -14.59 -11.22 12.29
N ALA A 29 -15.78 -11.52 11.78
CA ALA A 29 -16.56 -10.56 11.03
C ALA A 29 -16.97 -9.36 11.92
N ASP A 30 -17.28 -9.57 13.20
CA ASP A 30 -17.54 -8.51 14.19
C ASP A 30 -16.34 -7.60 14.43
N ARG A 31 -15.13 -8.14 14.45
CA ARG A 31 -13.90 -7.34 14.57
C ARG A 31 -13.66 -6.49 13.34
N VAL A 32 -13.86 -7.04 12.14
CA VAL A 32 -13.78 -6.28 10.89
C VAL A 32 -14.80 -5.13 10.89
N VAL A 33 -16.05 -5.36 11.30
CA VAL A 33 -17.03 -4.27 11.41
C VAL A 33 -16.62 -3.24 12.44
N ALA A 34 -16.09 -3.65 13.59
CA ALA A 34 -15.60 -2.71 14.60
C ALA A 34 -14.46 -1.84 14.05
N ALA A 35 -13.52 -2.42 13.28
CA ALA A 35 -12.45 -1.69 12.61
C ALA A 35 -12.99 -0.65 11.61
N LEU A 36 -13.91 -1.05 10.73
CA LEU A 36 -14.57 -0.16 9.77
C LEU A 36 -15.34 0.96 10.48
N GLN A 37 -16.03 0.66 11.58
CA GLN A 37 -16.72 1.66 12.38
C GLN A 37 -15.78 2.65 13.06
N ARG A 38 -14.58 2.22 13.48
CA ARG A 38 -13.57 3.14 14.01
C ARG A 38 -13.07 4.07 12.91
N LEU A 39 -12.74 3.53 11.74
CA LEU A 39 -12.33 4.33 10.59
C LEU A 39 -13.42 5.35 10.21
N ASN A 40 -14.68 4.93 10.14
CA ASN A 40 -15.80 5.79 9.77
C ASN A 40 -16.05 6.97 10.72
N ARG A 41 -15.56 6.89 11.97
CA ARG A 41 -15.65 8.03 12.91
C ARG A 41 -14.59 9.09 12.64
N ILE A 42 -13.54 8.73 11.91
CA ILE A 42 -12.40 9.58 11.58
C ILE A 42 -12.57 10.16 10.18
N VAL A 43 -12.94 9.31 9.21
CA VAL A 43 -13.18 9.66 7.81
C VAL A 43 -14.56 9.17 7.38
N ASP A 44 -15.31 9.97 6.66
CA ASP A 44 -16.68 9.60 6.25
C ASP A 44 -16.64 8.61 5.08
N LEU A 45 -16.87 7.33 5.37
CA LEU A 45 -16.76 6.27 4.36
C LEU A 45 -18.07 6.12 3.59
N THR A 46 -17.97 6.21 2.27
CA THR A 46 -19.05 5.88 1.34
C THR A 46 -18.70 4.62 0.55
N PRO A 47 -19.62 3.65 0.39
CA PRO A 47 -19.36 2.45 -0.43
C PRO A 47 -19.00 2.80 -1.87
N ALA A 48 -17.94 2.20 -2.41
CA ALA A 48 -17.41 2.49 -3.76
C ALA A 48 -17.77 1.40 -4.79
N ILE A 49 -19.03 0.99 -4.81
CA ILE A 49 -19.51 -0.16 -5.61
C ILE A 49 -19.25 0.06 -7.10
N GLY A 50 -18.58 -0.90 -7.75
CA GLY A 50 -18.33 -0.89 -9.20
C GLY A 50 -17.18 0.02 -9.63
N THR A 51 -16.41 0.56 -8.68
CA THR A 51 -15.22 1.35 -8.95
C THR A 51 -13.99 0.45 -8.81
N ASP A 52 -13.15 0.43 -9.86
CA ASP A 52 -11.86 -0.23 -9.83
C ASP A 52 -10.73 0.80 -9.65
N ILE A 53 -9.74 0.43 -8.85
CA ILE A 53 -8.49 1.17 -8.66
C ILE A 53 -7.42 0.53 -9.53
N ASP A 54 -6.80 1.33 -10.39
CA ASP A 54 -5.66 0.93 -11.21
C ASP A 54 -4.37 0.93 -10.37
N LEU A 55 -3.71 -0.23 -10.29
CA LEU A 55 -2.42 -0.40 -9.63
C LEU A 55 -1.27 0.01 -10.57
N ALA A 56 -1.38 1.19 -11.17
CA ALA A 56 -0.43 1.74 -12.15
C ALA A 56 -0.09 0.77 -13.29
N GLY A 57 -1.09 0.06 -13.82
CA GLY A 57 -0.93 -0.92 -14.89
C GLY A 57 -0.59 -2.33 -14.41
N PHE A 58 -0.28 -2.55 -13.12
CA PHE A 58 0.03 -3.87 -12.57
C PHE A 58 -1.21 -4.72 -12.25
N GLY A 59 -2.39 -4.18 -12.49
CA GLY A 59 -3.66 -4.85 -12.23
C GLY A 59 -4.71 -3.87 -11.78
N LYS A 60 -5.89 -4.39 -11.46
CA LYS A 60 -7.00 -3.61 -10.92
C LYS A 60 -7.59 -4.30 -9.70
N VAL A 61 -7.96 -3.51 -8.70
CA VAL A 61 -8.62 -4.00 -7.50
C VAL A 61 -9.92 -3.24 -7.26
N PRO A 62 -10.96 -3.90 -6.74
CA PRO A 62 -12.19 -3.21 -6.42
C PRO A 62 -11.98 -2.24 -5.24
N ALA A 63 -12.46 -1.01 -5.39
CA ALA A 63 -12.61 -0.10 -4.28
C ALA A 63 -13.75 -0.59 -3.37
N GLN A 64 -13.49 -0.67 -2.07
CA GLN A 64 -14.49 -1.02 -1.07
C GLN A 64 -15.23 0.23 -0.58
N TYR A 65 -14.48 1.28 -0.25
CA TYR A 65 -15.01 2.55 0.22
C TYR A 65 -14.25 3.74 -0.40
N ALA A 66 -14.86 4.92 -0.35
CA ALA A 66 -14.26 6.19 -0.69
C ALA A 66 -14.46 7.19 0.46
N SER A 67 -13.51 8.10 0.62
CA SER A 67 -13.59 9.25 1.53
C SER A 67 -12.82 10.43 0.94
N GLY A 68 -13.51 11.52 0.62
CA GLY A 68 -12.89 12.69 0.01
C GLY A 68 -12.24 12.35 -1.33
N ASN A 69 -10.92 12.55 -1.42
CA ASN A 69 -10.14 12.25 -2.62
C ASN A 69 -9.57 10.82 -2.63
N ASP A 70 -9.70 10.08 -1.53
CA ASP A 70 -9.11 8.76 -1.38
C ASP A 70 -10.15 7.66 -1.54
N SER A 71 -9.69 6.52 -2.05
CA SER A 71 -10.45 5.27 -2.05
C SER A 71 -9.67 4.19 -1.31
N TYR A 72 -10.39 3.22 -0.76
CA TYR A 72 -9.88 2.15 0.07
C TYR A 72 -10.10 0.82 -0.62
N PHE A 73 -9.06 -0.01 -0.71
CA PHE A 73 -9.11 -1.36 -1.26
C PHE A 73 -8.53 -2.37 -0.25
N LEU A 74 -8.85 -3.65 -0.44
CA LEU A 74 -8.30 -4.71 0.41
C LEU A 74 -6.88 -5.06 -0.01
N LEU A 75 -6.00 -5.23 0.97
CA LEU A 75 -4.65 -5.69 0.73
C LEU A 75 -4.64 -7.10 0.14
N SER A 76 -5.57 -7.96 0.53
CA SER A 76 -5.73 -9.30 -0.06
C SER A 76 -6.00 -9.24 -1.57
N ASP A 77 -6.91 -8.36 -2.04
CA ASP A 77 -7.18 -8.16 -3.47
C ASP A 77 -5.92 -7.69 -4.22
N ALA A 78 -5.19 -6.72 -3.65
CA ALA A 78 -3.97 -6.21 -4.28
C ALA A 78 -2.85 -7.26 -4.28
N SER A 79 -2.72 -8.04 -3.21
CA SER A 79 -1.73 -9.10 -3.10
C SER A 79 -1.96 -10.19 -4.15
N GLU A 80 -3.22 -10.56 -4.38
CA GLU A 80 -3.60 -11.50 -5.44
C GLU A 80 -3.22 -10.96 -6.82
N GLN A 81 -3.62 -9.72 -7.15
CA GLN A 81 -3.30 -9.09 -8.43
C GLN A 81 -1.79 -8.99 -8.69
N LEU A 82 -1.02 -8.69 -7.65
CA LEU A 82 0.43 -8.52 -7.76
C LEU A 82 1.19 -9.86 -7.67
N GLY A 83 0.52 -10.98 -7.44
CA GLY A 83 1.19 -12.25 -7.12
C GLY A 83 2.06 -12.16 -5.86
N TRP A 84 1.74 -11.25 -4.95
CA TRP A 84 2.48 -11.03 -3.71
C TRP A 84 1.94 -11.97 -2.63
N PHE A 85 2.78 -12.85 -2.10
CA PHE A 85 2.39 -13.74 -1.01
C PHE A 85 1.83 -12.95 0.19
N HIS A 86 0.54 -13.14 0.48
CA HIS A 86 -0.26 -12.27 1.36
C HIS A 86 0.35 -12.03 2.75
N PRO A 87 0.90 -13.03 3.48
CA PRO A 87 1.58 -12.77 4.75
C PRO A 87 2.72 -11.75 4.66
N ARG A 88 3.45 -11.69 3.54
CA ARG A 88 4.51 -10.67 3.35
C ARG A 88 3.92 -9.29 3.10
N ALA A 89 2.84 -9.21 2.33
CA ALA A 89 2.11 -7.97 2.16
C ALA A 89 1.56 -7.48 3.51
N CYS A 90 1.00 -8.38 4.34
CA CYS A 90 0.56 -8.08 5.70
C CYS A 90 1.70 -7.53 6.56
N LYS A 91 2.87 -8.17 6.57
CA LYS A 91 4.05 -7.65 7.30
C LYS A 91 4.53 -6.29 6.78
N TRP A 92 4.36 -5.99 5.50
CA TRP A 92 4.57 -4.64 4.97
C TRP A 92 3.57 -3.66 5.57
N ALA A 93 2.27 -3.96 5.55
CA ALA A 93 1.23 -3.08 6.09
C ALA A 93 1.40 -2.83 7.60
N GLU A 94 1.71 -3.87 8.37
CA GLU A 94 2.05 -3.78 9.81
C GLU A 94 3.20 -2.79 10.05
N LYS A 95 4.28 -2.92 9.27
CA LYS A 95 5.45 -2.04 9.37
C LYS A 95 5.09 -0.59 9.03
N ARG A 96 4.30 -0.36 7.98
CA ARG A 96 3.86 0.99 7.58
C ARG A 96 2.93 1.61 8.61
N PHE A 97 2.02 0.83 9.17
CA PHE A 97 1.17 1.29 10.26
C PHE A 97 1.98 1.66 11.51
N ALA A 98 2.99 0.85 11.88
CA ALA A 98 3.87 1.18 13.01
C ALA A 98 4.61 2.51 12.81
N TRP A 99 5.09 2.79 11.59
CA TRP A 99 5.70 4.08 11.26
C TRP A 99 4.69 5.22 11.31
N ALA A 100 3.47 5.02 10.81
CA ALA A 100 2.41 6.01 10.88
C ALA A 100 2.04 6.36 12.34
N VAL A 101 2.04 5.39 13.25
CA VAL A 101 1.83 5.61 14.69
C VAL A 101 2.95 6.46 15.29
N GLN A 102 4.21 6.15 14.96
CA GLN A 102 5.35 6.94 15.43
C GLN A 102 5.29 8.39 14.94
N GLU A 103 4.94 8.58 13.67
CA GLU A 103 4.83 9.90 13.06
C GLU A 103 3.65 10.69 13.62
N GLN A 104 2.49 10.06 13.78
CA GLN A 104 1.32 10.70 14.39
C GLN A 104 1.66 11.20 15.80
N ARG A 105 2.35 10.37 16.58
CA ARG A 105 2.80 10.73 17.92
C ARG A 105 3.73 11.94 17.89
N ARG A 106 4.69 11.99 16.96
CA ARG A 106 5.60 13.14 16.79
C ARG A 106 4.80 14.42 16.50
N ILE A 107 3.82 14.35 15.61
CA ILE A 107 2.97 15.50 15.24
C ILE A 107 2.11 15.96 16.42
N ASP A 108 1.52 15.02 17.17
CA ASP A 108 0.71 15.34 18.35
C ASP A 108 1.55 15.99 19.46
N GLU A 109 2.77 15.48 19.68
CA GLU A 109 3.74 16.05 20.62
C GLU A 109 4.19 17.47 20.20
N GLU A 110 4.44 17.70 18.91
CA GLU A 110 4.78 19.03 18.36
C GLU A 110 3.64 20.03 18.45
N ARG A 111 2.39 19.58 18.28
CA ARG A 111 1.20 20.42 18.43
C ARG A 111 0.99 20.86 19.88
N GLY A 112 1.26 19.98 20.84
CA GLY A 112 1.27 20.30 22.28
C GLY A 112 -0.09 20.68 22.89
N ASP A 113 -1.20 20.40 22.19
CA ASP A 113 -2.56 20.78 22.63
C ASP A 113 -3.31 19.67 23.39
N GLY A 114 -2.65 18.52 23.60
CA GLY A 114 -3.20 17.36 24.32
C GLY A 114 -4.26 16.56 23.56
N ARG A 115 -4.53 16.88 22.29
CA ARG A 115 -5.43 16.10 21.42
C ARG A 115 -4.64 15.01 20.69
N LEU A 116 -5.30 13.89 20.40
CA LEU A 116 -4.75 12.83 19.54
C LEU A 116 -5.27 13.02 18.11
N GLY A 117 -4.35 13.07 17.17
CA GLY A 117 -4.64 13.14 15.74
C GLY A 117 -4.74 11.76 15.09
N TRP A 118 -5.11 11.75 13.81
CA TRP A 118 -5.30 10.54 12.99
C TRP A 118 -4.79 10.72 11.56
N GLU A 119 -4.16 11.86 11.26
CA GLU A 119 -3.71 12.28 9.94
C GLU A 119 -2.81 11.26 9.26
N CYS A 120 -1.96 10.54 10.02
CA CYS A 120 -1.08 9.51 9.48
C CYS A 120 -1.73 8.11 9.46
N LEU A 121 -2.79 7.89 10.25
CA LEU A 121 -3.32 6.56 10.56
C LEU A 121 -4.41 6.08 9.61
N THR A 122 -4.92 6.96 8.74
CA THR A 122 -5.99 6.64 7.79
C THR A 122 -5.51 5.90 6.54
N GLY A 123 -4.19 5.77 6.32
CA GLY A 123 -3.65 5.18 5.09
C GLY A 123 -3.52 3.64 5.11
N HIS A 124 -3.38 3.05 6.30
CA HIS A 124 -3.26 1.60 6.51
C HIS A 124 -4.15 1.22 7.69
N VAL A 125 -5.24 0.52 7.44
CA VAL A 125 -6.25 0.23 8.46
C VAL A 125 -6.35 -1.27 8.66
N ASP A 126 -5.88 -1.74 9.80
CA ASP A 126 -6.01 -3.14 10.23
C ASP A 126 -7.49 -3.49 10.40
N LEU A 127 -7.95 -4.52 9.70
CA LEU A 127 -9.31 -5.04 9.82
C LEU A 127 -9.48 -5.99 11.01
N GLU A 128 -8.43 -6.23 11.79
CA GLU A 128 -8.40 -7.16 12.92
C GLU A 128 -8.81 -8.59 12.57
N LEU A 129 -8.62 -8.97 11.30
CA LEU A 129 -8.78 -10.33 10.83
C LEU A 129 -7.53 -11.14 11.20
N HIS A 130 -7.71 -12.26 11.89
CA HIS A 130 -6.59 -13.11 12.29
C HIS A 130 -6.57 -14.38 11.46
N LEU A 131 -5.52 -14.56 10.67
CA LEU A 131 -5.34 -15.68 9.76
C LEU A 131 -4.04 -16.43 10.07
N CYS A 132 -4.05 -17.72 9.77
CA CYS A 132 -2.88 -18.60 9.79
C CYS A 132 -2.83 -19.38 8.48
N VAL A 133 -1.75 -19.22 7.73
CA VAL A 133 -1.59 -19.86 6.41
C VAL A 133 -0.29 -20.65 6.36
N ASP A 134 -0.29 -21.74 5.60
CA ASP A 134 0.92 -22.51 5.34
C ASP A 134 1.95 -21.65 4.59
N ASP A 135 3.18 -21.65 5.08
CA ASP A 135 4.28 -20.87 4.52
C ASP A 135 5.55 -21.73 4.49
N PRO A 136 5.92 -22.29 3.32
CA PRO A 136 7.13 -23.10 3.18
C PRO A 136 8.43 -22.39 3.58
N GLN A 137 8.43 -21.05 3.55
CA GLN A 137 9.60 -20.23 3.87
C GLN A 137 9.63 -19.79 5.34
N ALA A 138 8.54 -19.96 6.10
CA ALA A 138 8.51 -19.68 7.52
C ALA A 138 9.38 -20.66 8.32
N LYS A 139 9.89 -20.20 9.47
CA LYS A 139 10.58 -21.07 10.42
C LYS A 139 9.59 -22.13 10.94
N PRO A 140 9.98 -23.41 11.06
CA PRO A 140 9.08 -24.42 11.60
C PRO A 140 8.77 -24.13 13.07
N ASP A 141 7.52 -24.39 13.45
CA ASP A 141 7.08 -24.42 14.84
C ASP A 141 7.60 -25.68 15.56
N ALA A 142 7.22 -25.84 16.84
CA ALA A 142 7.63 -26.99 17.65
C ALA A 142 7.19 -28.35 17.07
N GLY A 143 6.13 -28.37 16.24
CA GLY A 143 5.61 -29.55 15.56
C GLY A 143 6.17 -29.75 14.14
N GLY A 144 7.10 -28.89 13.69
CA GLY A 144 7.68 -28.95 12.35
C GLY A 144 6.81 -28.32 11.25
N ARG A 145 5.61 -27.81 11.59
CA ARG A 145 4.77 -27.11 10.63
C ARG A 145 5.34 -25.72 10.36
N ARG A 146 5.21 -25.26 9.14
CA ARG A 146 5.65 -23.92 8.73
C ARG A 146 4.44 -23.13 8.30
N TRP A 147 4.14 -22.11 9.08
CA TRP A 147 2.99 -21.26 8.88
C TRP A 147 3.37 -19.82 9.20
N SER A 148 2.60 -18.89 8.63
CA SER A 148 2.74 -17.46 8.87
C SER A 148 1.40 -16.91 9.34
N ASP A 149 1.45 -16.02 10.32
CA ASP A 149 0.33 -15.19 10.72
C ASP A 149 0.08 -14.11 9.67
N SER A 150 -1.19 -13.79 9.43
CA SER A 150 -1.57 -12.65 8.60
C SER A 150 -2.92 -12.10 9.03
N GLY A 151 -3.26 -10.94 8.48
CA GLY A 151 -4.59 -10.35 8.54
C GLY A 151 -4.91 -9.69 7.21
N ASP A 152 -6.03 -8.98 7.13
CA ASP A 152 -6.35 -8.16 5.97
C ASP A 152 -6.46 -6.69 6.38
N TRP A 153 -6.19 -5.82 5.43
CA TRP A 153 -6.04 -4.39 5.66
C TRP A 153 -6.82 -3.61 4.61
N LEU A 154 -7.41 -2.49 5.00
CA LEU A 154 -7.80 -1.47 4.04
C LEU A 154 -6.62 -0.54 3.79
N ILE A 155 -6.28 -0.38 2.52
CA ILE A 155 -5.19 0.47 2.04
C ILE A 155 -5.79 1.62 1.26
N SER A 156 -5.37 2.83 1.58
CA SER A 156 -5.77 4.04 0.85
C SER A 156 -5.03 4.16 -0.49
N THR A 157 -5.68 4.75 -1.50
CA THR A 157 -5.12 4.97 -2.84
C THR A 157 -3.81 5.76 -2.86
N ASP A 158 -3.63 6.69 -1.91
CA ASP A 158 -2.38 7.45 -1.78
C ASP A 158 -1.18 6.59 -1.34
N ARG A 159 -1.41 5.34 -0.93
CA ARG A 159 -0.36 4.36 -0.60
C ARG A 159 0.07 3.46 -1.76
N ILE A 160 -0.60 3.54 -2.91
CA ILE A 160 -0.27 2.71 -4.10
C ILE A 160 1.22 2.82 -4.50
N PRO A 161 1.85 4.01 -4.57
CA PRO A 161 3.26 4.09 -4.93
C PRO A 161 4.18 3.32 -3.97
N ASP A 162 3.91 3.40 -2.67
CA ASP A 162 4.71 2.72 -1.64
C ASP A 162 4.44 1.20 -1.59
N LEU A 163 3.18 0.81 -1.83
CA LEU A 163 2.78 -0.60 -2.00
C LEU A 163 3.54 -1.21 -3.18
N LEU A 164 3.48 -0.59 -4.36
CA LEU A 164 4.12 -1.10 -5.58
C LEU A 164 5.64 -1.14 -5.43
N ALA A 165 6.27 -0.09 -4.90
CA ALA A 165 7.71 -0.04 -4.65
C ALA A 165 8.19 -1.13 -3.68
N SER A 166 7.33 -1.59 -2.76
CA SER A 166 7.64 -2.64 -1.78
C SER A 166 7.24 -4.05 -2.25
N SER A 167 6.42 -4.14 -3.31
CA SER A 167 5.92 -5.41 -3.86
C SER A 167 7.00 -6.17 -4.63
N PRO A 168 6.74 -7.42 -5.09
CA PRO A 168 7.64 -8.15 -5.98
C PRO A 168 8.01 -7.38 -7.26
N TRP A 169 7.16 -6.46 -7.70
CA TRP A 169 7.35 -5.63 -8.89
C TRP A 169 8.04 -4.30 -8.61
N GLY A 170 8.50 -4.06 -7.37
CA GLY A 170 9.02 -2.75 -6.96
C GLY A 170 10.14 -2.22 -7.82
N LYS A 171 11.04 -3.08 -8.30
CA LYS A 171 12.10 -2.67 -9.23
C LYS A 171 11.52 -2.14 -10.54
N GLU A 172 10.63 -2.89 -11.17
CA GLU A 172 10.04 -2.53 -12.45
C GLU A 172 9.16 -1.29 -12.33
N PHE A 173 8.34 -1.21 -11.27
CA PHE A 173 7.55 -0.02 -10.97
C PHE A 173 8.42 1.24 -10.86
N MET A 174 9.55 1.15 -10.13
CA MET A 174 10.49 2.27 -10.02
C MET A 174 11.11 2.59 -11.38
N ASP A 175 11.63 1.60 -12.11
CA ASP A 175 12.22 1.80 -13.45
C ASP A 175 11.24 2.47 -14.43
N ASN A 176 9.96 2.12 -14.37
CA ASN A 176 8.89 2.68 -15.20
C ASN A 176 8.51 4.09 -14.77
N SER A 177 8.54 4.38 -13.47
CA SER A 177 8.06 5.65 -12.89
C SER A 177 9.13 6.72 -12.75
N MET A 178 10.42 6.36 -12.78
CA MET A 178 11.51 7.31 -12.49
C MET A 178 11.48 8.55 -13.39
N ASP A 179 11.23 8.43 -14.69
CA ASP A 179 11.18 9.61 -15.57
C ASP A 179 9.95 10.48 -15.30
N ALA A 180 8.80 9.89 -14.95
CA ALA A 180 7.63 10.67 -14.54
C ALA A 180 7.90 11.42 -13.22
N PHE A 181 8.57 10.78 -12.26
CA PHE A 181 9.01 11.43 -11.03
C PHE A 181 9.98 12.58 -11.29
N ARG A 182 10.95 12.41 -12.20
CA ARG A 182 11.89 13.45 -12.61
C ARG A 182 11.17 14.68 -13.18
N HIS A 183 10.20 14.48 -14.07
CA HIS A 183 9.35 15.57 -14.57
C HIS A 183 8.60 16.27 -13.45
N ALA A 184 7.93 15.53 -12.57
CA ALA A 184 7.18 16.10 -11.45
C ALA A 184 8.08 16.87 -10.47
N ALA A 185 9.24 16.33 -10.10
CA ALA A 185 10.18 16.97 -9.20
C ALA A 185 10.68 18.31 -9.76
N ARG A 186 11.00 18.37 -11.06
CA ARG A 186 11.41 19.61 -11.72
C ARG A 186 10.27 20.62 -11.83
N GLU A 187 9.05 20.17 -12.09
CA GLU A 187 7.87 21.04 -12.16
C GLU A 187 7.53 21.65 -10.79
N ILE A 188 7.63 20.86 -9.71
CA ILE A 188 7.28 21.29 -8.35
C ILE A 188 8.39 22.14 -7.72
N PHE A 189 9.64 21.70 -7.84
CA PHE A 189 10.76 22.31 -7.12
C PHE A 189 11.60 23.26 -7.99
N GLY A 190 11.58 23.11 -9.31
CA GLY A 190 12.21 24.02 -10.28
C GLY A 190 13.62 24.43 -9.89
N ASP A 191 13.85 25.73 -9.76
CA ASP A 191 15.15 26.32 -9.46
C ASP A 191 15.69 25.97 -8.07
N LYS A 192 14.86 25.51 -7.12
CA LYS A 192 15.34 25.06 -5.80
C LYS A 192 16.25 23.84 -5.92
N LEU A 193 16.03 23.00 -6.93
CA LEU A 193 16.88 21.83 -7.19
C LEU A 193 18.29 22.24 -7.66
N LYS A 194 18.42 23.38 -8.36
CA LYS A 194 19.73 23.90 -8.80
C LYS A 194 20.58 24.36 -7.62
N GLN A 195 19.93 24.75 -6.53
CA GLN A 195 20.56 25.21 -5.30
C GLN A 195 20.87 24.07 -4.32
N SER A 196 20.43 22.84 -4.63
CA SER A 196 20.63 21.66 -3.78
C SER A 196 21.81 20.84 -4.30
N PRO A 197 23.01 20.90 -3.68
CA PRO A 197 24.17 20.14 -4.13
C PRO A 197 23.95 18.64 -3.88
N VAL A 198 24.38 17.80 -4.83
CA VAL A 198 24.42 16.34 -4.63
C VAL A 198 25.64 16.00 -3.79
N ILE A 199 25.42 15.39 -2.63
CA ILE A 199 26.45 14.97 -1.69
C ILE A 199 26.84 13.51 -1.99
N GLY A 200 28.13 13.26 -2.15
CA GLY A 200 28.69 11.94 -2.39
C GLY A 200 28.72 11.07 -1.12
N PRO A 201 29.05 9.77 -1.27
CA PRO A 201 29.17 8.85 -0.12
C PRO A 201 30.21 9.27 0.92
N ASP A 202 31.18 10.09 0.51
CA ASP A 202 32.23 10.68 1.34
C ASP A 202 31.80 11.97 2.07
N GLY A 203 30.53 12.38 1.91
CA GLY A 203 29.98 13.58 2.52
C GLY A 203 30.36 14.88 1.80
N GLN A 204 31.05 14.82 0.66
CA GLN A 204 31.46 16.01 -0.10
C GLN A 204 30.54 16.30 -1.27
N PRO A 205 30.35 17.57 -1.68
CA PRO A 205 29.64 17.91 -2.91
C PRO A 205 30.30 17.29 -4.13
N THR A 206 29.51 16.62 -4.96
CA THR A 206 29.97 15.95 -6.20
C THR A 206 30.20 16.91 -7.38
N GLY A 207 29.89 18.20 -7.21
CA GLY A 207 29.91 19.19 -8.27
C GLY A 207 28.66 19.22 -9.17
N SER A 208 27.76 18.24 -9.02
CA SER A 208 26.42 18.25 -9.63
C SER A 208 25.38 18.74 -8.62
N ASN A 209 24.23 19.18 -9.11
CA ASN A 209 23.09 19.56 -8.27
C ASN A 209 21.89 18.61 -8.48
N ALA A 210 20.90 18.70 -7.61
CA ALA A 210 19.71 17.85 -7.68
C ALA A 210 18.91 18.09 -8.98
N TYR A 211 19.02 19.26 -9.60
CA TYR A 211 18.38 19.53 -10.88
C TYR A 211 18.93 18.59 -11.95
N ASP A 212 20.25 18.42 -12.03
CA ASP A 212 20.93 17.52 -12.97
C ASP A 212 20.56 16.04 -12.71
N LEU A 213 20.45 15.65 -11.43
CA LEU A 213 20.02 14.31 -11.03
C LEU A 213 18.60 13.97 -11.50
N PHE A 214 17.72 14.97 -11.57
CA PHE A 214 16.34 14.84 -12.01
C PHE A 214 16.15 15.18 -13.51
N GLU A 215 17.19 15.13 -14.34
CA GLU A 215 17.05 15.27 -15.80
C GLU A 215 16.27 14.08 -16.39
N PRO A 216 15.04 14.30 -16.91
CA PRO A 216 14.23 13.24 -17.49
C PRO A 216 14.84 12.73 -18.80
N GLN A 217 14.84 11.42 -19.01
CA GLN A 217 15.38 10.81 -20.23
C GLN A 217 14.32 10.64 -21.32
N LEU A 218 13.04 10.73 -20.96
CA LEU A 218 11.90 10.59 -21.86
C LEU A 218 11.07 11.89 -21.88
N PRO A 219 10.38 12.21 -23.00
CA PRO A 219 9.36 13.25 -23.02
C PRO A 219 8.25 12.97 -21.99
N LYS A 220 7.60 14.03 -21.46
CA LYS A 220 6.62 13.92 -20.37
C LYS A 220 5.48 12.94 -20.66
N ASP A 221 4.89 13.00 -21.84
CA ASP A 221 3.78 12.12 -22.22
C ASP A 221 4.20 10.65 -22.28
N GLU A 222 5.40 10.38 -22.81
CA GLU A 222 5.97 9.04 -22.88
C GLU A 222 6.37 8.52 -21.49
N ALA A 223 6.91 9.38 -20.64
CA ALA A 223 7.22 9.06 -19.25
C ALA A 223 5.95 8.71 -18.45
N LEU A 224 4.87 9.47 -18.62
CA LEU A 224 3.57 9.19 -17.99
C LEU A 224 2.93 7.90 -18.52
N ARG A 225 3.05 7.63 -19.82
CA ARG A 225 2.61 6.38 -20.43
C ARG A 225 3.38 5.19 -19.87
N ARG A 226 4.72 5.31 -19.77
CA ARG A 226 5.59 4.27 -19.23
C ARG A 226 5.34 4.03 -17.75
N ALA A 227 5.11 5.06 -16.95
CA ALA A 227 4.81 4.93 -15.52
C ALA A 227 3.53 4.12 -15.22
N ARG A 228 2.65 3.97 -16.22
CA ARG A 228 1.44 3.14 -16.15
C ARG A 228 1.61 1.79 -16.85
N ARG A 229 2.83 1.43 -17.23
CA ARG A 229 3.13 0.11 -17.80
C ARG A 229 3.27 -0.86 -16.63
N GLY A 230 2.35 -1.81 -16.56
CA GLY A 230 2.46 -2.98 -15.68
C GLY A 230 3.63 -3.89 -16.06
N PRO A 231 3.65 -5.13 -15.53
CA PRO A 231 4.72 -6.08 -15.80
C PRO A 231 4.89 -6.28 -17.29
N ALA A 232 6.13 -6.19 -17.77
CA ALA A 232 6.52 -6.82 -19.01
C ALA A 232 6.50 -8.33 -18.78
N LEU A 233 5.32 -8.93 -18.91
CA LEU A 233 5.24 -10.36 -19.17
C LEU A 233 5.88 -10.53 -20.54
N ASP A 234 7.02 -11.22 -20.61
CA ASP A 234 7.61 -11.58 -21.89
C ASP A 234 6.49 -12.19 -22.74
N ASP A 235 6.15 -11.55 -23.86
CA ASP A 235 5.27 -12.14 -24.85
C ASP A 235 5.81 -13.54 -25.10
N GLU A 236 4.96 -14.56 -24.90
CA GLU A 236 5.31 -15.98 -25.01
C GLU A 236 6.43 -16.18 -26.03
N GLU A 237 7.60 -16.64 -25.54
CA GLU A 237 8.67 -17.16 -26.38
C GLU A 237 8.02 -18.00 -27.48
N GLY A 238 8.27 -17.60 -28.74
CA GLY A 238 7.64 -18.17 -29.91
C GLY A 238 7.55 -19.69 -29.87
N LEU A 239 6.34 -20.19 -29.66
CA LEU A 239 5.95 -21.54 -30.01
C LEU A 239 5.04 -21.46 -31.25
N SER A 240 5.70 -21.25 -32.38
CA SER A 240 5.24 -21.71 -33.70
C SER A 240 5.89 -23.04 -34.05
#